data_AF-A0A535VKN7-F1
#
_entry.id   AF-A0A535VKN7-F1
#
_cell.length_a   1.000
_cell.length_b   1.000
_cell.length_c   1.000
_cell.angle_alpha   90.00
_cell.angle_beta   90.00
_cell.angle_gamma   90.00
#
_symmetry.space_group_name_H-M   'P 1'
#
loop_
_entity.id
_entity.type
_entity.pdbx_description
1 polymer ?
#
loop_
_entity_poly.entity_id
_entity_poly.type
_entity_poly.pdbx_seq_one_letter_code
_entity_poly.pdbx_strand_id
1 'polypeptide(L)'
;MPFSTKKRVALLPTIAALAVAGGATALALQIYRRPVETAISVARAGLLLAGVREEACDVGNFPIHFYCAGRRGTPIVLIHGLGNSAEV
;
A
#
# COMPACT_ATOMS: atom_id res chain seq x y z
N MET A 1 -3.82 48.71 5.34
CA MET A 1 -4.47 47.71 6.22
C MET A 1 -3.66 46.42 6.19
N PRO A 2 -2.96 46.02 7.26
CA PRO A 2 -2.20 44.78 7.26
C PRO A 2 -3.11 43.60 7.63
N PHE A 3 -3.43 42.73 6.68
CA PHE A 3 -4.16 41.50 6.96
C PHE A 3 -3.26 40.49 7.67
N SER A 4 -3.39 40.45 9.00
CA SER A 4 -3.38 39.25 9.86
C SER A 4 -2.56 38.03 9.40
N THR A 5 -1.24 38.14 9.38
CA THR A 5 -0.33 36.99 9.11
C THR A 5 -0.40 35.92 10.22
N LYS A 6 -0.71 36.31 11.47
CA LYS A 6 -0.76 35.41 12.63
C LYS A 6 -1.87 34.33 12.57
N LYS A 7 -3.01 34.62 11.94
CA LYS A 7 -4.15 33.66 11.89
C LYS A 7 -3.90 32.48 10.96
N ARG A 8 -3.15 32.67 9.87
CA ARG A 8 -2.83 31.59 8.91
C ARG A 8 -1.84 30.57 9.48
N VAL A 9 -0.92 31.00 10.33
CA VAL A 9 0.09 30.14 10.97
C VAL A 9 -0.53 29.18 11.97
N ALA A 10 -1.61 29.56 12.66
CA ALA A 10 -2.33 28.68 13.58
C ALA A 10 -3.28 27.69 12.89
N LEU A 11 -3.70 27.99 11.65
CA LEU A 11 -4.66 27.18 10.88
C LEU A 11 -4.01 25.91 10.29
N LEU A 12 -2.78 26.04 9.77
CA LEU A 12 -2.02 24.92 9.22
C LEU A 12 -1.80 23.77 10.23
N PRO A 13 -1.34 23.99 11.47
CA PRO A 13 -1.16 22.92 12.44
C PRO A 13 -2.50 22.33 12.90
N THR A 14 -3.60 23.10 12.94
CA THR A 14 -4.92 22.53 13.25
C THR A 14 -5.42 21.63 12.14
N ILE A 15 -5.28 22.05 10.88
CA ILE A 15 -5.63 21.22 9.71
C ILE A 15 -4.76 19.97 9.67
N ALA A 16 -3.46 20.09 9.92
CA ALA A 16 -2.55 18.95 9.99
C ALA A 16 -2.96 17.98 11.11
N ALA A 17 -3.28 18.49 12.31
CA ALA A 17 -3.74 17.66 13.42
C ALA A 17 -5.06 16.94 13.11
N LEU A 18 -6.03 17.63 12.49
CA LEU A 18 -7.27 17.03 12.02
C LEU A 18 -7.04 15.96 10.96
N ALA A 19 -6.14 16.21 10.00
CA ALA A 19 -5.78 15.23 8.97
C ALA A 19 -5.12 14.00 9.57
N VAL A 20 -4.21 14.17 10.54
CA VAL A 20 -3.55 13.06 11.26
C VAL A 20 -4.57 12.26 12.06
N ALA A 21 -5.43 12.93 12.84
CA ALA A 21 -6.44 12.28 13.66
C ALA A 21 -7.49 11.54 12.79
N GLY A 22 -7.95 12.18 11.72
CA GLY A 22 -8.88 11.57 10.76
C GLY A 22 -8.25 10.39 10.03
N GLY A 23 -7.01 10.53 9.57
CA GLY A 23 -6.25 9.47 8.92
C GLY A 23 -6.01 8.26 9.84
N ALA A 24 -5.59 8.49 11.08
CA ALA A 24 -5.42 7.43 12.07
C ALA A 24 -6.72 6.68 12.37
N THR A 25 -7.83 7.42 12.49
CA THR A 25 -9.16 6.84 12.73
C THR A 25 -9.62 6.00 11.53
N ALA A 26 -9.44 6.51 10.31
CA ALA A 26 -9.78 5.78 9.08
C ALA A 26 -8.95 4.50 8.95
N LEU A 27 -7.65 4.56 9.25
CA LEU A 27 -6.77 3.40 9.25
C LEU A 27 -7.19 2.36 10.29
N ALA A 28 -7.49 2.79 11.53
CA ALA A 28 -7.99 1.90 12.57
C ALA A 28 -9.29 1.21 12.16
N LEU A 29 -10.21 1.96 11.54
CA LEU A 29 -11.48 1.42 11.05
C LEU A 29 -11.26 0.40 9.92
N GLN A 30 -10.32 0.67 9.01
CA GLN A 30 -9.94 -0.24 7.94
C GLN A 30 -9.37 -1.55 8.50
N ILE A 31 -8.42 -1.47 9.44
CA ILE A 31 -7.83 -2.64 10.11
C ILE A 31 -8.90 -3.47 10.79
N TYR A 32 -9.83 -2.82 11.51
CA TYR A 32 -10.90 -3.51 12.23
C TYR A 32 -11.90 -4.20 11.28
N ARG A 33 -12.33 -3.51 10.22
CA ARG A 33 -13.34 -4.03 9.29
C ARG A 33 -12.79 -5.03 8.28
N ARG A 34 -11.52 -4.90 7.92
CA ARG A 34 -10.88 -5.57 6.77
C ARG A 34 -9.46 -6.04 7.11
N PRO A 35 -9.28 -6.85 8.16
CA PRO A 35 -7.94 -7.21 8.65
C PRO A 35 -7.13 -7.98 7.61
N VAL A 36 -7.77 -8.89 6.87
CA VAL A 36 -7.09 -9.72 5.84
C VAL A 36 -6.67 -8.86 4.65
N GLU A 37 -7.55 -8.03 4.10
CA GLU A 37 -7.19 -7.15 2.98
C GLU A 37 -6.12 -6.13 3.40
N THR A 38 -6.15 -5.68 4.66
CA THR A 38 -5.10 -4.82 5.21
C THR A 38 -3.75 -5.54 5.28
N ALA A 39 -3.73 -6.79 5.76
CA ALA A 39 -2.51 -7.59 5.79
C ALA A 39 -1.90 -7.81 4.39
N ILE A 40 -2.75 -8.13 3.39
CA ILE A 40 -2.32 -8.27 1.99
C ILE A 40 -1.75 -6.95 1.47
N SER A 41 -2.40 -5.82 1.77
CA SER A 41 -1.92 -4.50 1.34
C SER A 41 -0.57 -4.14 1.96
N VAL A 42 -0.37 -4.46 3.24
CA VAL A 42 0.91 -4.26 3.93
C VAL A 42 2.00 -5.15 3.34
N ALA A 43 1.69 -6.43 3.06
CA ALA A 43 2.64 -7.35 2.45
C ALA A 43 3.05 -6.88 1.04
N ARG A 44 2.08 -6.47 0.21
CA ARG A 44 2.33 -5.85 -1.10
C ARG A 44 3.24 -4.62 -0.98
N ALA A 45 2.94 -3.71 -0.05
CA ALA A 45 3.76 -2.53 0.18
C ALA A 45 5.20 -2.90 0.58
N GLY A 46 5.37 -3.94 1.41
CA GLY A 46 6.67 -4.48 1.79
C GLY A 46 7.46 -5.00 0.58
N LEU A 47 6.82 -5.75 -0.32
CA LEU A 47 7.43 -6.22 -1.56
C LEU A 47 7.89 -5.05 -2.45
N LEU A 48 7.03 -4.05 -2.65
CA LEU A 48 7.36 -2.87 -3.46
C LEU A 48 8.52 -2.07 -2.86
N LEU A 49 8.54 -1.88 -1.53
CA LEU A 49 9.64 -1.23 -0.82
C LEU A 49 10.95 -2.01 -0.92
N ALA A 50 10.88 -3.34 -1.01
CA ALA A 50 12.03 -4.21 -1.28
C ALA A 50 12.49 -4.17 -2.76
N GLY A 51 11.85 -3.36 -3.61
CA GLY A 51 12.18 -3.22 -5.02
C GLY A 51 11.65 -4.34 -5.91
N VAL A 52 10.73 -5.16 -5.38
CA VAL A 52 9.98 -6.14 -6.17
C VAL A 52 8.99 -5.38 -7.07
N ARG A 53 8.89 -5.80 -8.33
CA ARG A 53 7.97 -5.20 -9.29
C ARG A 53 6.71 -6.05 -9.41
N GLU A 54 5.56 -5.39 -9.46
CA GLU A 54 4.30 -6.02 -9.84
C GLU A 54 4.18 -6.02 -11.37
N GLU A 55 3.87 -7.19 -11.95
CA GLU A 55 3.73 -7.38 -13.38
C GLU A 55 2.48 -8.24 -13.66
N ALA A 56 1.97 -8.18 -14.89
CA ALA A 56 0.85 -8.99 -15.34
C ALA A 56 1.06 -9.47 -16.77
N CYS A 57 0.61 -10.68 -17.09
CA CYS A 57 0.65 -11.23 -18.43
C CYS A 57 -0.56 -12.12 -18.71
N ASP A 58 -0.90 -12.30 -19.99
CA ASP A 58 -1.96 -13.21 -20.41
C ASP A 58 -1.38 -14.56 -20.81
N VAL A 59 -1.90 -15.63 -20.22
CA VAL A 59 -1.57 -17.02 -20.57
C VAL A 59 -2.85 -17.71 -21.04
N GLY A 60 -2.98 -17.92 -22.35
CA GLY A 60 -4.15 -18.62 -22.91
C GLY A 60 -5.50 -18.00 -22.52
N ASN A 61 -5.59 -16.67 -22.53
CA ASN A 61 -6.72 -15.84 -22.09
C ASN A 61 -6.94 -15.75 -20.56
N PHE A 62 -6.03 -16.26 -19.75
CA PHE A 62 -6.05 -16.06 -18.29
C PHE A 62 -5.06 -14.96 -17.91
N PRO A 63 -5.52 -13.81 -17.37
CA PRO A 63 -4.63 -12.81 -16.84
C PRO A 63 -3.98 -13.34 -15.56
N ILE A 64 -2.66 -13.34 -15.53
CA ILE A 64 -1.84 -13.76 -14.40
C ILE A 64 -1.14 -12.53 -13.83
N HIS A 65 -1.41 -12.24 -12.56
CA HIS A 65 -0.67 -11.25 -11.78
C HIS A 65 0.50 -11.95 -11.07
N PHE A 66 1.68 -11.35 -11.15
CA PHE A 66 2.88 -11.90 -10.53
C PHE A 66 3.83 -10.80 -10.05
N TYR A 67 4.80 -11.20 -9.23
CA TYR A 67 5.83 -10.33 -8.71
C TYR A 67 7.21 -10.78 -9.18
N CYS A 68 8.04 -9.82 -9.58
CA CYS A 68 9.40 -10.07 -10.06
C CYS A 68 10.44 -9.33 -9.21
N ALA A 69 11.40 -10.10 -8.72
CA ALA A 69 12.59 -9.60 -8.04
C ALA A 69 13.86 -9.98 -8.82
N GLY A 70 14.88 -9.13 -8.75
CA GLY A 70 16.12 -9.32 -9.50
C GLY A 70 15.99 -8.99 -11.00
N ARG A 71 17.09 -9.19 -11.74
CA ARG A 71 17.20 -8.87 -13.18
C ARG A 71 17.96 -9.90 -14.02
N ARG A 72 18.82 -10.72 -13.41
CA ARG A 72 19.71 -11.68 -14.10
C ARG A 72 19.90 -12.93 -13.26
N GLY A 73 20.27 -14.03 -13.91
CA GLY A 73 20.52 -15.33 -13.29
C GLY A 73 19.44 -16.36 -13.66
N THR A 74 19.53 -17.54 -13.05
CA THR A 74 18.53 -18.60 -13.20
C THR A 74 17.25 -18.20 -12.48
N PRO A 75 16.08 -18.17 -13.17
CA PRO A 75 14.82 -17.78 -12.54
C PRO A 75 14.37 -18.83 -11.52
N ILE A 76 13.81 -18.36 -10.40
CA ILE A 76 13.10 -19.18 -9.42
C ILE A 76 11.64 -18.75 -9.47
N VAL A 77 10.73 -19.72 -9.64
CA VAL A 77 9.29 -19.49 -9.64
C VAL A 77 8.73 -19.99 -8.31
N LEU A 78 8.13 -19.08 -7.56
CA LEU A 78 7.42 -19.38 -6.32
C LEU A 78 5.92 -19.40 -6.60
N ILE A 79 5.24 -20.47 -6.17
CA ILE A 79 3.81 -20.68 -6.38
C ILE A 79 3.17 -20.76 -5.01
N HIS A 80 2.18 -19.91 -4.76
CA HIS A 80 1.46 -19.89 -3.49
C HIS A 80 0.53 -21.10 -3.32
N GLY A 81 0.13 -21.36 -2.07
CA GLY A 81 -0.84 -22.40 -1.74
C GLY A 81 -2.27 -22.06 -2.13
N LEU A 82 -3.17 -23.04 -1.97
CA LEU A 82 -4.59 -22.88 -2.26
C LEU A 82 -5.24 -21.87 -1.30
N GLY A 83 -6.06 -20.96 -1.85
CA GLY A 83 -6.73 -19.91 -1.07
C GLY A 83 -5.84 -18.73 -0.68
N ASN A 84 -4.61 -18.68 -1.21
CA ASN A 84 -3.65 -17.62 -0.95
C ASN A 84 -3.28 -16.86 -2.25
N SER A 85 -2.37 -15.88 -2.15
CA SER A 85 -1.88 -15.08 -3.28
C SER A 85 -0.36 -14.92 -3.25
N ALA A 86 0.22 -14.25 -4.23
CA ALA A 86 1.67 -14.11 -4.34
C ALA A 86 2.29 -13.17 -3.28
N GLU A 87 1.46 -12.39 -2.57
CA GLU A 87 1.89 -11.46 -1.52
C GLU A 87 2.12 -12.12 -0.15
N VAL A 88 1.60 -13.33 0.08
CA VAL A 88 1.48 -13.96 1.41
C VAL A 88 2.00 -15.39 1.37
#